data_AF-A0AA50VQF2-F1
#
_entry.id   AF-A0AA50VQF2-F1
#
_cell.length_a   1.000
_cell.length_b   1.000
_cell.length_c   1.000
_cell.angle_alpha   90.00
_cell.angle_beta   90.00
_cell.angle_gamma   90.00
#
_symmetry.space_group_name_H-M   'P 1'
#
loop_
_entity.id
_entity.type
_entity.pdbx_description
1 polymer ?
#
loop_
_entity_poly.entity_id
_entity_poly.type
_entity_poly.pdbx_seq_one_letter_code
_entity_poly.pdbx_strand_id
1 'polypeptide(L)'
;EDQLDSDWTCVATLQSHSSTVWSLAFDKTGKRLATCSDDKTVKIWQEYSPNNQEGVIVTDRDSLWKCICTLSGYHTRCIYDITWCH
;
A
#
# COMPACT_ATOMS: atom_id res chain seq x y z
N GLU A 1 20.36 -23.86 -7.98
CA GLU A 1 19.19 -22.99 -8.21
C GLU A 1 18.09 -23.52 -7.30
N ASP A 2 17.83 -22.82 -6.20
CA ASP A 2 16.85 -23.29 -5.22
C ASP A 2 15.44 -23.08 -5.80
N GLN A 3 14.75 -24.19 -6.04
CA GLN A 3 13.40 -24.28 -6.62
C GLN A 3 12.29 -23.62 -5.77
N LEU A 4 12.63 -23.02 -4.63
CA LEU A 4 11.68 -22.52 -3.64
C LEU A 4 11.16 -21.10 -3.90
N ASP A 5 11.73 -20.39 -4.89
CA ASP A 5 11.45 -18.96 -5.11
C ASP A 5 10.85 -18.66 -6.50
N SER A 6 10.27 -19.68 -7.17
CA SER A 6 9.72 -19.56 -8.53
C SER A 6 8.20 -19.40 -8.58
N ASP A 7 7.50 -19.50 -7.45
CA ASP A 7 6.04 -19.41 -7.38
C ASP A 7 5.57 -18.05 -6.87
N TRP A 8 4.48 -17.55 -7.45
CA TRP A 8 3.85 -16.31 -6.98
C TRP A 8 3.16 -16.54 -5.63
N THR A 9 3.59 -15.80 -4.63
CA THR A 9 2.99 -15.82 -3.28
C THR A 9 2.47 -14.44 -2.89
N CYS A 10 1.53 -14.40 -1.94
CA CYS A 10 1.04 -13.15 -1.38
C CYS A 10 2.05 -12.64 -0.34
N VAL A 11 2.73 -11.53 -0.64
CA VAL A 11 3.77 -10.95 0.23
C VAL A 11 3.20 -10.02 1.31
N ALA A 12 2.03 -9.42 1.10
CA ALA A 12 1.43 -8.49 2.05
C ALA A 12 -0.09 -8.36 1.86
N THR A 13 -0.81 -8.16 2.97
CA THR A 13 -2.23 -7.77 2.95
C THR A 13 -2.39 -6.43 3.68
N LEU A 14 -2.80 -5.40 2.95
CA LEU A 14 -2.93 -4.02 3.47
C LEU A 14 -4.36 -3.78 3.98
N GLN A 15 -4.58 -3.97 5.28
CA GLN A 15 -5.91 -3.83 5.91
C GLN A 15 -6.07 -2.44 6.55
N SER A 16 -6.88 -1.57 5.96
CA SER A 16 -7.26 -0.28 6.57
C SER A 16 -8.51 0.36 5.97
N HIS A 17 -8.80 0.12 4.68
CA HIS A 17 -10.06 0.56 4.08
C HIS A 17 -11.26 -0.19 4.68
N SER A 18 -12.38 0.50 4.83
CA SER A 18 -13.62 -0.07 5.38
C SER A 18 -14.64 -0.50 4.32
N SER A 19 -14.34 -0.24 3.04
CA SER A 19 -15.14 -0.65 1.88
C SER A 19 -14.24 -1.03 0.71
N THR A 20 -14.81 -1.31 -0.46
CA THR A 20 -14.11 -1.73 -1.68
C THR A 20 -13.00 -0.75 -2.06
N VAL A 21 -11.80 -1.27 -2.35
CA VAL A 21 -10.71 -0.50 -2.96
C VAL A 21 -10.88 -0.58 -4.48
N TRP A 22 -10.97 0.56 -5.16
CA TRP A 22 -11.27 0.62 -6.59
C TRP A 22 -10.04 0.77 -7.48
N SER A 23 -9.04 1.51 -7.03
CA SER A 23 -7.81 1.76 -7.79
C SER A 23 -6.62 1.97 -6.87
N LEU A 24 -5.43 1.83 -7.46
CA LEU A 24 -4.14 2.01 -6.80
C LEU A 24 -3.13 2.66 -7.75
N ALA A 25 -2.19 3.42 -7.20
CA ALA A 25 -1.10 4.03 -7.95
C ALA A 25 0.17 4.08 -7.09
N PHE A 26 1.27 3.56 -7.62
CA PHE A 26 2.58 3.68 -6.99
C PHE A 26 3.17 5.06 -7.21
N ASP A 27 3.97 5.52 -6.26
CA ASP A 27 4.83 6.67 -6.49
C ASP A 27 5.99 6.31 -7.45
N LYS A 28 6.73 7.33 -7.89
CA LYS A 28 7.88 7.13 -8.79
C LYS A 28 8.95 6.19 -8.22
N THR A 29 9.12 6.15 -6.90
CA THR A 29 10.15 5.33 -6.25
C THR A 29 9.71 3.89 -5.99
N GLY A 30 8.41 3.60 -6.09
CA GLY A 30 7.80 2.32 -5.73
C GLY A 30 7.66 2.08 -4.23
N LYS A 31 8.21 2.96 -3.39
CA LYS A 31 8.20 2.81 -1.92
C LYS A 31 6.89 3.28 -1.29
N ARG A 32 6.04 3.96 -2.05
CA ARG A 32 4.72 4.40 -1.62
C ARG A 32 3.65 3.97 -2.58
N LEU A 33 2.48 3.68 -2.02
CA LEU A 33 1.29 3.30 -2.75
C LEU A 33 0.15 4.22 -2.31
N ALA A 34 -0.58 4.79 -3.25
CA ALA A 34 -1.86 5.43 -2.98
C ALA A 34 -2.99 4.48 -3.38
N THR A 35 -4.00 4.36 -2.53
CA THR A 35 -5.21 3.57 -2.81
C THR A 35 -6.44 4.43 -2.61
N CYS A 36 -7.49 4.22 -3.42
CA CYS A 36 -8.77 4.90 -3.29
C CYS A 36 -9.92 3.92 -3.12
N SER A 37 -10.95 4.31 -2.38
CA SER A 37 -12.01 3.40 -1.96
C SER A 37 -13.40 4.02 -2.00
N ASP A 38 -14.41 3.15 -2.01
CA ASP A 38 -15.81 3.45 -1.76
C ASP A 38 -16.05 4.06 -0.36
N ASP A 39 -15.13 3.84 0.60
CA ASP A 39 -15.16 4.49 1.92
C ASP A 39 -14.89 6.01 1.89
N LYS A 40 -14.72 6.58 0.67
CA LYS A 40 -14.50 8.01 0.39
C LYS A 40 -13.16 8.53 0.92
N THR A 41 -12.22 7.63 1.17
CA THR A 41 -10.86 7.97 1.58
C THR A 41 -9.83 7.57 0.54
N VAL A 42 -8.74 8.33 0.51
CA VAL A 42 -7.48 7.93 -0.13
C VAL A 42 -6.50 7.60 0.98
N LYS A 43 -5.81 6.47 0.89
CA LYS A 43 -4.78 6.08 1.85
C LYS A 43 -3.42 6.04 1.17
N ILE A 44 -2.42 6.55 1.88
CA ILE A 44 -1.02 6.47 1.45
C ILE A 44 -0.34 5.43 2.33
N TRP A 45 0.29 4.47 1.67
CA TRP A 45 1.01 3.37 2.28
C TRP A 45 2.51 3.55 2.03
N GLN A 46 3.31 3.19 3.03
CA GLN A 46 4.75 3.19 2.96
C GLN A 46 5.26 1.76 3.12
N GLU A 47 6.15 1.36 2.23
CA GLU A 47 6.91 0.13 2.33
C GLU A 47 8.07 0.31 3.33
N TYR A 48 8.24 -0.68 4.21
CA TYR A 48 9.36 -0.84 5.11
C TYR A 48 10.05 -2.17 4.80
N SER A 49 11.21 -2.08 4.16
CA SER A 49 12.09 -3.24 3.95
C SER A 49 12.80 -3.61 5.27
N PRO A 50 13.32 -4.85 5.38
CA PRO A 50 14.20 -5.22 6.48
C PRO A 50 15.38 -4.23 6.60
N ASN A 51 15.71 -3.81 7.83
CA ASN A 51 16.74 -2.80 8.11
C ASN A 51 16.47 -1.40 7.50
N ASN A 52 15.21 -1.00 7.41
CA ASN A 52 14.85 0.36 7.03
C ASN A 52 15.42 1.41 8.01
N GLN A 53 15.67 2.61 7.50
CA GLN A 53 16.23 3.73 8.27
C GLN A 53 15.30 4.24 9.39
N GLU A 54 14.01 3.94 9.28
CA GLU A 54 12.97 4.37 10.23
C GLU A 54 12.89 3.46 11.47
N GLY A 55 13.70 2.39 11.54
CA GLY A 55 13.75 1.47 12.67
C GLY A 55 12.50 0.61 12.84
N VAL A 56 11.66 0.50 11.81
CA VAL A 56 10.46 -0.35 11.85
C VAL A 56 10.89 -1.81 11.80
N ILE A 57 10.55 -2.56 12.84
CA ILE A 57 10.83 -4.00 12.92
C ILE A 57 9.96 -4.72 11.88
N VAL A 58 10.62 -5.41 10.95
CA VAL A 58 10.01 -6.29 9.96
C VAL A 58 10.34 -7.71 10.38
N THR A 59 9.32 -8.48 10.76
CA THR A 59 9.48 -9.81 11.36
C THR A 59 9.68 -10.91 10.32
N ASP A 60 9.13 -10.71 9.13
CA ASP A 60 9.19 -11.66 8.02
C ASP A 60 10.28 -11.27 7.01
N ARG A 61 10.61 -12.17 6.08
CA ARG A 61 11.54 -11.84 4.98
C ARG A 61 10.96 -10.79 4.03
N ASP A 62 9.63 -10.67 4.01
CA ASP A 62 8.90 -9.78 3.11
C ASP A 62 8.75 -8.37 3.69
N SER A 63 8.60 -7.38 2.81
CA SER A 63 8.41 -5.99 3.18
C SER A 63 7.10 -5.75 3.95
N LEU A 64 7.16 -4.93 4.99
CA LEU A 64 5.99 -4.51 5.75
C LEU A 64 5.38 -3.24 5.16
N TRP A 65 4.07 -3.23 4.93
CA TRP A 65 3.35 -2.04 4.48
C TRP A 65 2.51 -1.45 5.60
N LYS A 66 2.63 -0.14 5.84
CA LYS A 66 1.79 0.59 6.80
C LYS A 66 1.07 1.76 6.14
N CYS A 67 -0.19 1.96 6.52
CA CYS A 67 -0.93 3.17 6.18
C CYS A 67 -0.36 4.34 7.00
N ILE A 68 0.32 5.26 6.34
CA ILE A 68 0.96 6.43 6.97
C ILE A 68 0.11 7.69 6.88
N CYS A 69 -0.87 7.72 5.97
CA CYS A 69 -1.77 8.85 5.81
C CYS A 69 -3.15 8.37 5.34
N THR A 70 -4.21 9.00 5.86
CA THR A 70 -5.59 8.85 5.37
C THR A 70 -6.13 10.23 5.04
N LEU A 71 -6.46 10.45 3.77
CA LEU A 71 -7.12 11.65 3.27
C LEU A 71 -8.64 11.39 3.29
N SER A 72 -9.33 12.04 4.22
CA SER A 72 -10.78 11.92 4.42
C SER A 72 -11.47 13.29 4.37
N GLY A 73 -12.77 13.30 4.07
CA GLY A 73 -13.57 14.54 4.04
C GLY A 73 -13.49 15.35 2.74
N TYR A 74 -12.63 14.97 1.80
CA TYR A 74 -12.49 15.66 0.50
C TYR A 74 -13.41 15.11 -0.59
N HIS A 75 -13.90 13.88 -0.45
CA HIS A 75 -14.81 13.25 -1.40
C HIS A 75 -16.13 12.91 -0.71
N THR A 76 -17.25 13.29 -1.34
CA THR A 76 -18.59 13.04 -0.80
C THR A 76 -19.18 11.70 -1.25
N ARG A 77 -18.56 11.08 -2.26
CA ARG A 77 -18.93 9.80 -2.88
C ARG A 77 -17.69 8.92 -3.09
N CYS A 78 -17.94 7.70 -3.55
CA CYS A 78 -16.93 6.73 -3.95
C CYS A 78 -15.86 7.35 -4.85
N ILE A 79 -14.60 6.93 -4.64
CA ILE A 79 -13.46 7.32 -5.45
C ILE A 79 -13.08 6.11 -6.30
N TYR A 80 -13.35 6.19 -7.60
CA TYR A 80 -13.18 5.07 -8.52
C TYR A 80 -11.78 4.93 -9.09
N ASP A 81 -11.02 6.03 -9.16
CA ASP A 81 -9.68 6.01 -9.71
C ASP A 81 -8.73 6.98 -9.01
N ILE A 82 -7.44 6.66 -9.06
CA ILE A 82 -6.36 7.47 -8.54
C ILE A 82 -5.13 7.33 -9.43
N THR A 83 -4.44 8.44 -9.68
CA THR A 83 -3.17 8.45 -10.41
C THR A 83 -2.12 9.19 -9.60
N TRP A 84 -0.89 8.71 -9.67
CA TRP A 84 0.27 9.35 -9.09
C TRP A 84 1.23 9.74 -10.21
N CYS A 85 1.44 11.04 -10.40
CA CYS A 85 2.32 11.56 -11.45
C CYS A 85 3.79 11.13 -11.22
N HIS A 86 4.50 10.80 -12.31
CA HIS A 86 5.89 10.30 -12.33
C HIS A 86 6.89 11.31 -12.92
#